data_AF-A0A259FJF6-F1
#
_entry.id   AF-A0A259FJF6-F1
#
_cell.length_a   1.000
_cell.length_b   1.000
_cell.length_c   1.000
_cell.angle_alpha   90.00
_cell.angle_beta   90.00
_cell.angle_gamma   90.00
#
_symmetry.space_group_name_H-M   'P 1'
#
loop_
_entity.id
_entity.type
_entity.pdbx_description
1 polymer ?
#
loop_
_entity_poly.entity_id
_entity_poly.type
_entity_poly.pdbx_seq_one_letter_code
_entity_poly.pdbx_strand_id
1 'polypeptide(L)'
;MNLEFIGPARVLENGDVVYPAMLKGKPLQCTFSYEALQDLDPDSVEGDSLKLFTNHQLKLLSIAEKKILGGHVVDGAVHLFSHDLILD
;
A
#
# COMPACT_ATOMS: atom_id res chain seq x y z
N MET A 1 7.69 12.28 -13.31
CA MET A 1 7.74 10.81 -13.41
C MET A 1 6.30 10.33 -13.48
N ASN A 2 5.92 9.43 -14.39
CA ASN A 2 4.52 8.96 -14.51
C ASN A 2 4.30 7.75 -13.61
N LEU A 3 4.02 7.98 -12.33
CA LEU A 3 3.41 6.99 -11.44
C LEU A 3 1.92 7.33 -11.31
N GLU A 4 1.05 6.38 -11.59
CA GLU A 4 -0.40 6.56 -11.53
C GLU A 4 -1.01 5.43 -10.71
N PHE A 5 -1.75 5.79 -9.64
CA PHE A 5 -2.49 4.83 -8.83
C PHE A 5 -3.86 4.61 -9.48
N ILE A 6 -4.06 3.46 -10.12
CA ILE A 6 -5.20 3.22 -11.02
C ILE A 6 -6.36 2.46 -10.38
N GLY A 7 -6.17 1.80 -9.23
CA GLY A 7 -7.26 1.21 -8.44
C GLY A 7 -8.15 0.20 -9.19
N PRO A 8 -9.26 -0.26 -8.57
CA PRO A 8 -9.63 -0.09 -7.17
C PRO A 8 -8.78 -0.98 -6.23
N ALA A 9 -8.85 -0.70 -4.92
CA ALA A 9 -8.27 -1.54 -3.88
C ALA A 9 -9.00 -2.90 -3.79
N ARG A 10 -8.28 -3.96 -3.42
CA ARG A 10 -8.87 -5.29 -3.13
C ARG A 10 -8.20 -5.91 -1.92
N VAL A 11 -8.98 -6.64 -1.12
CA VAL A 11 -8.48 -7.40 0.03
C VAL A 11 -8.11 -8.81 -0.42
N LEU A 12 -6.98 -9.31 0.04
CA LEU A 12 -6.51 -10.68 -0.16
C LEU A 12 -6.97 -11.59 0.99
N GLU A 13 -6.88 -12.91 0.81
CA GLU A 13 -7.29 -13.89 1.82
C GLU A 13 -6.52 -13.78 3.15
N ASN A 14 -5.30 -13.25 3.12
CA ASN A 14 -4.48 -13.00 4.30
C ASN A 14 -4.77 -11.67 5.01
N GLY A 15 -5.76 -10.89 4.53
CA GLY A 15 -6.10 -9.58 5.07
C GLY A 15 -5.27 -8.42 4.51
N ASP A 16 -4.28 -8.68 3.64
CA ASP A 16 -3.55 -7.62 2.98
C ASP A 16 -4.42 -6.90 1.96
N VAL A 17 -4.08 -5.64 1.66
CA VAL A 17 -4.75 -4.86 0.62
C VAL A 17 -3.83 -4.69 -0.56
N VAL A 18 -4.34 -4.97 -1.77
CA VAL A 18 -3.65 -4.67 -3.03
C VAL A 18 -4.26 -3.45 -3.69
N TYR A 19 -3.41 -2.60 -4.24
CA TYR A 19 -3.79 -1.41 -4.99
C TYR A 19 -3.00 -1.34 -6.31
N PRO A 20 -3.67 -1.46 -7.46
CA PRO A 20 -3.03 -1.36 -8.77
C PRO A 20 -2.44 0.03 -9.07
N ALA A 21 -1.26 0.06 -9.66
CA ALA A 21 -0.56 1.25 -10.10
C ALA A 21 0.10 1.05 -11.48
N MET A 22 0.50 2.14 -12.12
CA MET A 22 1.22 2.17 -13.39
C MET A 22 2.46 3.03 -13.24
N LEU A 23 3.63 2.46 -13.50
CA LEU A 23 4.89 3.18 -13.51
C LEU A 23 5.45 3.22 -14.93
N LYS A 24 5.48 4.42 -15.55
CA LYS A 24 5.92 4.61 -16.94
C LYS A 24 5.22 3.65 -17.92
N GLY A 25 3.91 3.44 -17.72
CA GLY A 25 3.09 2.53 -18.52
C GLY A 25 3.30 1.05 -18.23
N LYS A 26 4.12 0.67 -17.24
CA LYS A 26 4.25 -0.71 -16.78
C LYS A 26 3.34 -0.95 -15.57
N PRO A 27 2.55 -2.04 -15.56
CA PRO A 27 1.72 -2.36 -14.42
C PRO A 27 2.58 -2.64 -13.19
N LEU A 28 2.12 -2.14 -12.06
CA LEU A 28 2.74 -2.33 -10.75
C LEU A 28 1.64 -2.61 -9.72
N GLN A 29 1.92 -3.48 -8.75
CA GLN A 29 0.99 -3.75 -7.65
C GLN A 29 1.56 -3.23 -6.34
N CYS A 30 0.82 -2.38 -5.64
CA CYS A 30 1.12 -2.02 -4.26
C CYS A 30 0.40 -2.99 -3.33
N THR A 31 1.12 -3.65 -2.44
CA THR A 31 0.56 -4.56 -1.44
C THR A 31 0.83 -3.97 -0.06
N PHE A 32 -0.23 -3.77 0.72
CA PHE A 32 -0.19 -3.22 2.06
C PHE A 32 -0.53 -4.35 3.03
N SER A 33 0.44 -4.70 3.88
CA SER A 33 0.23 -5.77 4.86
C SER A 33 -0.83 -5.39 5.88
N TYR A 34 -1.60 -6.38 6.32
CA TYR A 34 -2.60 -6.17 7.38
C TYR A 34 -1.99 -5.56 8.65
N GLU A 35 -0.79 -6.02 9.04
CA GLU A 35 -0.04 -5.50 10.17
C GLU A 35 0.23 -3.98 10.04
N ALA A 36 0.68 -3.53 8.86
CA ALA A 36 0.92 -2.11 8.61
C ALA A 36 -0.37 -1.27 8.67
N LEU A 37 -1.50 -1.87 8.28
CA LEU A 37 -2.81 -1.22 8.36
C LEU A 37 -3.27 -1.08 9.81
N GLN A 38 -3.05 -2.10 10.65
CA GLN A 38 -3.34 -2.05 12.08
C GLN A 38 -2.45 -1.06 12.82
N ASP A 39 -1.15 -1.02 12.52
CA ASP A 39 -0.21 -0.10 13.19
C ASP A 39 -0.50 1.37 12.91
N LEU A 40 -1.12 1.68 11.78
CA LEU A 40 -1.58 3.04 11.47
C LEU A 40 -2.84 3.45 12.24
N ASP A 41 -3.65 2.48 12.67
CA ASP A 41 -4.96 2.70 13.26
C ASP A 41 -5.29 1.61 14.30
N PRO A 42 -4.56 1.58 15.43
CA PRO A 42 -4.71 0.53 16.44
C PRO A 42 -6.08 0.58 17.14
N ASP A 43 -6.77 1.72 17.08
CA ASP A 43 -8.09 1.94 17.68
C ASP A 43 -9.25 1.56 16.74
N SER A 44 -8.97 1.29 15.46
CA SER A 44 -9.99 0.88 14.50
C SER A 44 -10.45 -0.56 14.72
N VAL A 45 -11.68 -0.85 14.27
CA VAL A 45 -12.29 -2.17 14.38
C VAL A 45 -11.43 -3.22 13.67
N GLU A 46 -10.89 -4.18 14.44
CA GLU A 46 -10.19 -5.34 13.91
C GLU A 46 -11.02 -6.04 12.83
N GLY A 47 -10.34 -6.49 11.76
CA GLY A 47 -10.94 -7.29 10.69
C GLY A 47 -11.41 -6.57 9.43
N ASP A 48 -11.37 -5.23 9.32
CA ASP A 48 -11.73 -4.51 8.08
C ASP A 48 -10.52 -3.83 7.42
N SER A 49 -9.68 -4.62 6.75
CA SER A 49 -8.48 -4.14 6.05
C SER A 49 -8.79 -3.09 4.98
N LEU A 50 -9.92 -3.22 4.29
CA LEU A 50 -10.28 -2.26 3.24
C LEU A 50 -10.61 -0.89 3.86
N LYS A 51 -11.32 -0.88 4.99
CA LYS A 51 -11.60 0.33 5.73
C LYS A 51 -10.35 0.96 6.33
N LEU A 52 -9.46 0.16 6.94
CA LEU A 52 -8.16 0.63 7.43
C LEU A 52 -7.34 1.28 6.31
N PHE A 53 -7.27 0.61 5.15
CA PHE A 53 -6.61 1.16 3.97
C PHE A 53 -7.26 2.46 3.50
N THR A 54 -8.60 2.51 3.42
CA THR A 54 -9.33 3.68 2.93
C THR A 54 -9.15 4.90 3.85
N ASN A 55 -9.18 4.69 5.17
CA ASN A 55 -8.98 5.75 6.16
C ASN A 55 -7.59 6.40 6.04
N HIS A 56 -6.58 5.60 5.67
CA HIS A 56 -5.17 6.04 5.60
C HIS A 56 -4.61 6.04 4.17
N GLN A 57 -5.47 6.03 3.16
CA GLN A 57 -5.10 5.78 1.77
C GLN A 57 -4.02 6.75 1.28
N LEU A 58 -4.19 8.06 1.54
CA LEU A 58 -3.22 9.06 1.10
C LEU A 58 -1.82 8.84 1.69
N LYS A 59 -1.74 8.49 2.98
CA LYS A 59 -0.46 8.22 3.67
C LYS A 59 0.19 6.96 3.09
N LEU A 60 -0.58 5.88 2.97
CA LEU A 60 -0.12 4.60 2.43
C LEU A 60 0.38 4.73 0.98
N LEU A 61 -0.37 5.44 0.12
CA LEU A 61 0.04 5.70 -1.26
C LEU A 61 1.29 6.58 -1.34
N SER A 62 1.45 7.56 -0.45
CA SER A 62 2.67 8.38 -0.39
C SER A 62 3.91 7.56 -0.01
N ILE A 63 3.79 6.63 0.96
CA ILE A 63 4.90 5.73 1.31
C ILE A 63 5.19 4.77 0.16
N ALA A 64 4.17 4.23 -0.51
CA ALA A 64 4.33 3.40 -1.69
C ALA A 64 5.07 4.15 -2.81
N GLU A 65 4.69 5.40 -3.07
CA GLU A 65 5.38 6.27 -4.02
C GLU A 65 6.85 6.47 -3.63
N LYS A 66 7.15 6.83 -2.37
CA LYS A 66 8.54 6.97 -1.89
C LYS A 66 9.35 5.68 -2.12
N LYS A 67 8.79 4.50 -1.81
CA LYS A 67 9.45 3.20 -2.04
C LYS A 67 9.67 2.92 -3.53
N ILE A 68 8.68 3.19 -4.37
CA ILE A 68 8.79 3.04 -5.83
C ILE A 68 9.88 3.97 -6.39
N LEU A 69 9.93 5.23 -5.93
CA LEU A 69 10.95 6.20 -6.31
C LEU A 69 12.35 5.81 -5.83
N GLY A 70 12.44 5.19 -4.64
CA GLY A 70 13.68 4.65 -4.08
C GLY A 70 14.17 3.36 -4.75
N GLY A 71 13.43 2.80 -5.71
CA GLY A 71 13.81 1.58 -6.42
C GLY A 71 13.49 0.29 -5.66
N HIS A 72 12.65 0.35 -4.61
CA HIS A 72 12.22 -0.81 -3.82
C HIS A 72 11.05 -1.56 -4.48
N VAL A 73 11.10 -1.72 -5.80
CA VAL A 73 10.15 -2.51 -6.58
C VAL A 73 10.77 -3.87 -6.87
N VAL A 74 10.09 -4.94 -6.43
CA VAL A 74 10.53 -6.33 -6.61
C VAL A 74 9.49 -7.05 -7.45
N ASP A 75 9.89 -7.64 -8.58
CA ASP A 75 9.01 -8.41 -9.48
C ASP A 75 7.72 -7.68 -9.91
N GLY A 76 7.79 -6.35 -10.08
CA GLY A 76 6.63 -5.54 -10.47
C GLY A 76 5.64 -5.28 -9.33
N ALA A 77 6.03 -5.56 -8.08
CA ALA A 77 5.26 -5.24 -6.89
C ALA A 77 6.08 -4.38 -5.92
N VAL A 78 5.37 -3.60 -5.12
CA VAL A 78 5.91 -2.97 -3.91
C VAL A 78 5.13 -3.50 -2.72
N HIS A 79 5.84 -3.92 -1.69
CA HIS A 79 5.26 -4.40 -0.45
C HIS A 79 5.50 -3.37 0.66
N LEU A 80 4.44 -3.05 1.39
CA LEU A 80 4.48 -2.18 2.56
C LEU A 80 4.20 -2.96 3.83
N PHE A 81 5.14 -2.82 4.76
CA PHE A 81 5.12 -3.40 6.08
C PHE A 81 5.15 -2.31 7.15
N SER A 82 4.88 -2.67 8.39
CA SER A 82 4.86 -1.73 9.51
C SER A 82 6.13 -0.89 9.65
N HIS A 83 7.29 -1.48 9.36
CA HIS A 83 8.56 -0.75 9.41
C HIS A 83 8.67 0.36 8.35
N ASP A 84 7.90 0.31 7.27
CA ASP A 84 7.86 1.35 6.25
C ASP A 84 7.09 2.60 6.70
N LEU A 85 6.29 2.49 7.76
CA LEU A 85 5.50 3.59 8.31
C LEU A 85 6.37 4.67 8.99
N ILE A 86 7.63 4.35 9.31
CA ILE A 86 8.58 5.20 10.04
C ILE A 86 9.42 6.07 9.08
N LEU A 87 9.14 6.03 7.78
CA LEU A 87 9.84 6.84 6.76
C LEU A 87 9.40 8.32 6.81
N ASP A 88 9.83 9.03 7.86
CA ASP A 88 9.87 10.50 7.94
C ASP A 88 11.16 11.05 7.31
#